data_AF-A0A543NM14-F1
#
_entry.id   AF-A0A543NM14-F1
#
_cell.length_a   1.000
_cell.length_b   1.000
_cell.length_c   1.000
_cell.angle_alpha   90.00
_cell.angle_beta   90.00
_cell.angle_gamma   90.00
#
_symmetry.space_group_name_H-M   'P 1'
#
loop_
_entity.id
_entity.type
_entity.pdbx_description
1 polymer ?
#
loop_
_entity_poly.entity_id
_entity_poly.type
_entity_poly.pdbx_seq_one_letter_code
_entity_poly.pdbx_strand_id
1 'polypeptide(L)'
;MHLSTSDAYNLIKQKKITNIFLIRYVHEGNITDDEGPIEIHFECGLALLFECGSDGEEMTMKKGEWVDPFSGEQSEENIEFIRENGKWEKMAQEQTGTQTPIPEKRVNELYFYETKTGKTTGVSLDIGNKKFCIKAEFDELKIYNETNKGEGQVHG
;
A
#
# COMPACT_ATOMS: atom_id res chain seq x y z
N MET A 1 -5.69 2.36 -15.02
CA MET A 1 -5.51 1.05 -15.69
C MET A 1 -5.00 0.07 -14.65
N HIS A 2 -5.68 -1.06 -14.47
CA HIS A 2 -5.22 -2.11 -13.57
C HIS A 2 -4.00 -2.82 -14.16
N LEU A 3 -3.03 -3.14 -13.30
CA LEU A 3 -1.82 -3.86 -13.66
C LEU A 3 -2.00 -5.35 -13.38
N SER A 4 -1.54 -6.19 -14.31
CA SER A 4 -1.34 -7.61 -14.02
C SER A 4 -0.19 -7.79 -13.02
N THR A 5 -0.14 -8.94 -12.35
CA THR A 5 0.98 -9.33 -11.48
C THR A 5 2.32 -9.31 -12.22
N SER A 6 2.33 -9.78 -13.48
CA SER A 6 3.52 -9.78 -14.34
C SER A 6 3.97 -8.36 -14.73
N ASP A 7 3.04 -7.46 -15.05
CA ASP A 7 3.37 -6.07 -15.36
C ASP A 7 3.91 -5.35 -14.12
N ALA A 8 3.24 -5.50 -12.98
CA ALA A 8 3.71 -4.95 -11.71
C ALA A 8 5.12 -5.44 -11.40
N TYR A 9 5.37 -6.75 -11.48
CA TYR A 9 6.69 -7.35 -11.29
C TYR A 9 7.77 -6.70 -12.13
N ASN A 10 7.55 -6.61 -13.45
CA ASN A 10 8.52 -6.04 -14.38
C ASN A 10 8.75 -4.54 -14.14
N LEU A 11 7.72 -3.82 -13.70
CA LEU A 11 7.81 -2.38 -13.43
C LEU A 11 8.66 -2.07 -12.20
N ILE A 12 8.53 -2.85 -11.12
CA ILE A 12 9.10 -2.48 -9.81
C ILE A 12 10.24 -3.36 -9.32
N LYS A 13 10.51 -4.51 -9.95
CA LYS A 13 11.70 -5.31 -9.62
C LYS A 13 12.97 -4.47 -9.79
N GLN A 14 13.87 -4.59 -8.83
CA GLN A 14 15.10 -3.82 -8.72
C GLN A 14 14.90 -2.31 -8.61
N LYS A 15 13.70 -1.79 -8.32
CA LYS A 15 13.50 -0.35 -8.07
C LYS A 15 13.66 -0.03 -6.58
N LYS A 16 14.27 1.12 -6.29
CA LYS A 16 14.34 1.66 -4.92
C LYS A 16 13.00 2.31 -4.57
N ILE A 17 12.42 1.93 -3.43
CA ILE A 17 11.28 2.60 -2.81
C ILE A 17 11.76 3.93 -2.25
N THR A 18 11.06 5.01 -2.57
CA THR A 18 11.36 6.33 -2.04
C THR A 18 10.40 6.70 -0.91
N ASN A 19 9.10 6.49 -1.10
CA ASN A 19 8.07 6.76 -0.09
C ASN A 19 6.99 5.67 -0.10
N ILE A 20 6.32 5.52 1.03
CA ILE A 20 5.10 4.74 1.17
C ILE A 20 4.06 5.66 1.79
N PHE A 21 2.89 5.74 1.17
CA PHE A 21 1.75 6.50 1.68
C PHE A 21 0.61 5.56 2.05
N LEU A 22 0.00 5.87 3.18
CA LEU A 22 -1.19 5.23 3.69
C LEU A 22 -2.35 6.20 3.49
N ILE A 23 -3.40 5.76 2.81
CA ILE A 23 -4.59 6.59 2.60
C ILE A 23 -5.54 6.22 3.72
N ARG A 24 -5.82 7.18 4.61
CA ARG A 24 -6.51 6.95 5.89
C ARG A 24 -7.71 7.85 6.04
N TYR A 25 -8.76 7.34 6.67
CA TYR A 25 -9.94 8.14 6.95
C TYR A 25 -9.68 9.05 8.16
N VAL A 26 -9.89 10.34 7.97
CA VAL A 26 -9.70 11.39 8.97
C VAL A 26 -11.04 12.04 9.25
N HIS A 27 -11.41 12.07 10.52
CA HIS A 27 -12.57 12.80 10.99
C HIS A 27 -12.21 13.61 12.23
N GLU A 28 -12.60 14.89 12.25
CA GLU A 28 -12.23 15.86 13.29
C GLU A 28 -10.72 15.90 13.61
N GLY A 29 -9.88 15.71 12.58
CA GLY A 29 -8.41 15.71 12.71
C GLY A 29 -7.80 14.43 13.29
N ASN A 30 -8.61 13.41 13.57
CA ASN A 30 -8.17 12.11 14.04
C ASN A 30 -8.27 11.07 12.94
N ILE A 31 -7.29 10.18 12.86
CA ILE A 31 -7.41 8.95 12.08
C ILE A 31 -8.43 8.07 12.80
N THR A 32 -9.59 7.84 12.20
CA THR A 32 -10.64 7.02 12.81
C THR A 32 -10.63 5.58 12.30
N ASP A 33 -9.78 5.31 11.31
CA ASP A 33 -9.71 4.03 10.61
C ASP A 33 -8.27 3.73 10.18
N ASP A 34 -7.81 2.49 10.37
CA ASP A 34 -6.50 2.01 9.95
C ASP A 34 -6.50 1.35 8.55
N GLU A 35 -7.66 1.34 7.90
CA GLU A 35 -7.92 0.79 6.58
C GLU A 35 -7.60 1.77 5.45
N GLY A 36 -7.65 1.25 4.23
CA GLY A 36 -7.62 2.05 3.01
C GLY A 36 -6.43 1.77 2.08
N PRO A 37 -6.42 2.43 0.90
CA PRO A 37 -5.41 2.22 -0.11
C PRO A 37 -3.98 2.46 0.37
N ILE A 38 -3.04 1.79 -0.28
CA ILE A 38 -1.61 1.94 -0.01
C ILE A 38 -0.94 2.35 -1.31
N GLU A 39 -0.10 3.37 -1.24
CA GLU A 39 0.62 3.88 -2.40
C GLU A 39 2.13 3.78 -2.15
N ILE A 40 2.88 3.28 -3.14
CA ILE A 40 4.33 3.17 -3.05
C ILE A 40 4.97 3.96 -4.19
N HIS A 41 5.91 4.84 -3.84
CA HIS A 41 6.72 5.61 -4.77
C HIS A 41 8.09 4.96 -4.96
N PHE A 42 8.61 5.05 -6.19
CA PHE A 42 9.89 4.49 -6.57
C PHE A 42 10.82 5.56 -7.18
N GLU A 43 12.14 5.33 -7.11
CA GLU A 43 13.18 6.28 -7.56
C GLU A 43 13.07 6.73 -9.02
N CYS A 44 12.38 5.96 -9.88
CA CYS A 44 12.15 6.30 -11.27
C CYS A 44 10.92 7.21 -11.51
N GLY A 45 10.33 7.77 -10.45
CA GLY A 45 9.10 8.57 -10.51
C GLY A 45 7.85 7.73 -10.75
N LEU A 46 7.95 6.41 -10.64
CA LEU A 46 6.80 5.50 -10.69
C LEU A 46 6.08 5.50 -9.34
N ALA A 47 4.76 5.55 -9.37
CA ALA A 47 3.90 5.25 -8.23
C ALA A 47 3.00 4.07 -8.56
N LEU A 48 2.84 3.15 -7.60
CA LEU A 48 1.83 2.10 -7.63
C LEU A 48 0.86 2.29 -6.48
N LEU A 49 -0.43 2.21 -6.81
CA LEU A 49 -1.55 2.23 -5.87
C LEU A 49 -2.09 0.81 -5.72
N PHE A 50 -2.23 0.37 -4.48
CA PHE A 50 -2.83 -0.89 -4.06
C PHE A 50 -4.17 -0.58 -3.39
N GLU A 51 -5.22 -1.28 -3.82
CA GLU A 51 -6.59 -1.10 -3.31
C GLU A 51 -7.23 -2.46 -3.06
N CYS A 52 -8.07 -2.56 -2.02
CA CYS A 52 -8.97 -3.68 -1.88
C CYS A 52 -10.06 -3.58 -2.96
N GLY A 53 -10.35 -4.70 -3.60
CA GLY A 53 -11.38 -4.84 -4.60
C GLY A 53 -12.76 -4.78 -3.97
N SER A 54 -13.78 -4.54 -4.79
CA SER A 54 -15.16 -4.41 -4.33
C SER A 54 -15.75 -5.69 -3.72
N ASP A 55 -15.06 -6.83 -3.87
CA ASP A 55 -15.46 -8.10 -3.30
C ASP A 55 -14.89 -8.35 -1.89
N GLY A 56 -14.06 -7.43 -1.37
CA GLY A 56 -13.43 -7.55 -0.05
C GLY A 56 -12.51 -8.76 0.06
N GLU A 57 -11.91 -9.20 -1.05
CA GLU A 57 -10.95 -10.30 -1.04
C GLU A 57 -9.81 -10.05 -2.03
N GLU A 58 -10.12 -9.47 -3.19
CA GLU A 58 -9.15 -9.18 -4.22
C GLU A 58 -8.33 -7.93 -3.85
N MET A 59 -7.02 -7.97 -4.04
CA MET A 59 -6.18 -6.78 -4.07
C MET A 59 -5.93 -6.40 -5.52
N THR A 60 -6.29 -5.18 -5.89
CA THR A 60 -5.99 -4.63 -7.20
C THR A 60 -4.78 -3.71 -7.16
N MET A 61 -4.08 -3.59 -8.29
CA MET A 61 -2.93 -2.71 -8.46
C MET A 61 -3.19 -1.76 -9.62
N LYS A 62 -2.87 -0.48 -9.43
CA LYS A 62 -2.95 0.55 -10.47
C LYS A 62 -1.64 1.30 -10.55
N LYS A 63 -1.26 1.68 -11.77
CA LYS A 63 -0.19 2.65 -11.99
C LYS A 63 -0.73 4.06 -11.71
N GLY A 64 0.03 4.85 -10.96
CA GLY A 64 -0.29 6.23 -10.64
C GLY A 64 -0.42 6.45 -9.14
N GLU A 65 -0.66 7.71 -8.79
CA GLU A 65 -0.90 8.13 -7.41
C GLU A 65 -2.38 8.05 -7.08
N TRP A 66 -2.69 7.92 -5.79
CA TRP A 66 -4.01 8.21 -5.28
C TRP A 66 -4.32 9.69 -5.45
N VAL A 67 -5.57 9.99 -5.84
CA VAL A 67 -6.05 11.35 -6.06
C VAL A 67 -7.07 11.67 -4.98
N ASP A 68 -6.81 12.72 -4.21
CA ASP A 68 -7.78 13.22 -3.23
C ASP A 68 -9.01 13.76 -3.96
N PRO A 69 -10.21 13.17 -3.75
CA PRO A 69 -11.45 13.67 -4.35
C PRO A 69 -11.77 15.11 -3.95
N PHE A 70 -11.24 15.56 -2.80
CA PHE A 70 -11.38 16.91 -2.27
C PHE A 70 -10.08 17.72 -2.42
N SER A 71 -9.24 17.37 -3.40
CA SER A 71 -8.10 18.21 -3.79
C SER A 71 -8.57 19.52 -4.44
N GLY A 72 -7.82 20.60 -4.18
CA GLY A 72 -8.10 21.92 -4.75
C GLY A 72 -9.12 22.73 -3.94
N GLU A 73 -9.62 23.81 -4.54
CA GLU A 73 -10.63 24.68 -3.94
C GLU A 73 -11.97 23.93 -3.80
N GLN A 74 -12.51 23.92 -2.59
CA GLN A 74 -13.74 23.19 -2.26
C GLN A 74 -14.94 24.13 -2.21
N SER A 75 -16.10 23.65 -2.64
CA SER A 75 -17.37 24.33 -2.40
C SER A 75 -17.69 24.37 -0.91
N GLU A 76 -18.53 25.32 -0.49
CA GLU A 76 -19.02 25.38 0.91
C GLU A 76 -19.70 24.06 1.33
N GLU A 77 -20.44 23.43 0.42
CA GLU A 77 -21.07 22.13 0.62
C GLU A 77 -20.05 21.02 0.89
N ASN A 78 -18.97 20.93 0.10
CA ASN A 78 -17.90 19.95 0.34
C ASN A 78 -17.19 20.21 1.67
N ILE A 79 -16.98 21.48 2.04
CA ILE A 79 -16.35 21.85 3.31
C ILE A 79 -17.24 21.43 4.49
N GLU A 80 -18.55 21.65 4.40
CA GLU A 80 -19.50 21.18 5.42
C GLU A 80 -19.51 19.66 5.49
N PHE A 81 -19.58 18.98 4.34
CA PHE A 81 -19.54 17.52 4.28
C PHE A 81 -18.29 16.93 4.94
N ILE A 82 -17.10 17.45 4.61
CA ILE A 82 -15.82 17.00 5.20
C ILE A 82 -15.81 17.25 6.71
N ARG A 83 -16.39 18.35 7.18
CA ARG A 83 -16.47 18.67 8.61
C ARG A 83 -17.36 17.67 9.35
N GLU A 84 -18.54 17.40 8.80
CA GLU A 84 -19.54 16.54 9.42
C GLU A 84 -19.20 15.04 9.32
N ASN A 85 -18.53 14.62 8.25
CA ASN A 85 -18.33 13.20 7.96
C ASN A 85 -16.87 12.78 7.99
N GLY A 86 -15.92 13.70 7.75
CA GLY A 86 -14.51 13.39 7.52
C GLY A 86 -14.18 13.19 6.05
N LYS A 87 -12.95 12.74 5.77
CA LYS A 87 -12.47 12.40 4.42
C LYS A 87 -11.26 11.47 4.46
N TRP A 88 -10.94 10.89 3.31
CA TRP A 88 -9.67 10.18 3.12
C TRP A 88 -8.51 11.18 2.93
N GLU A 89 -7.38 10.92 3.56
CA GLU A 89 -6.15 11.70 3.41
C GLU A 89 -4.95 10.79 3.13
N LYS A 90 -4.06 11.26 2.26
CA LYS A 90 -2.78 10.62 1.95
C LYS A 90 -1.75 11.02 3.00
N MET A 91 -1.28 10.06 3.79
CA MET A 91 -0.30 10.28 4.85
C MET A 91 0.97 9.48 4.58
N ALA A 92 2.14 10.06 4.83
CA ALA A 92 3.38 9.28 4.75
C ALA A 92 3.42 8.25 5.89
N GLN A 93 3.97 7.06 5.63
CA GLN A 93 3.99 5.96 6.62
C GLN A 93 4.63 6.38 7.96
N GLU A 94 5.64 7.25 7.93
CA GLU A 94 6.27 7.76 9.15
C GLU A 94 5.35 8.63 10.01
N GLN A 95 4.32 9.24 9.43
CA GLN A 95 3.37 10.10 10.15
C GLN A 95 2.29 9.30 10.87
N THR A 96 2.04 8.05 10.46
CA THR A 96 0.99 7.23 11.05
C THR A 96 1.46 6.50 12.32
N GLY A 97 2.78 6.49 12.61
CA GLY A 97 3.34 5.86 13.81
C GLY A 97 3.19 4.32 13.86
N THR A 98 2.66 3.71 12.81
CA THR A 98 2.19 2.31 12.84
C THR A 98 3.29 1.29 12.53
N GLN A 99 4.38 1.66 11.85
CA GLN A 99 5.44 0.71 11.45
C GLN A 99 6.83 1.33 11.29
N THR A 100 7.88 0.49 11.26
CA THR A 100 9.24 0.93 10.90
C THR A 100 9.23 1.47 9.47
N PRO A 101 9.70 2.71 9.22
CA PRO A 101 9.80 3.25 7.88
C PRO A 101 10.64 2.35 6.96
N ILE A 102 10.17 2.15 5.73
CA ILE A 102 10.85 1.38 4.68
C ILE A 102 11.48 2.25 3.57
N PRO A 103 11.56 3.60 3.67
CA PRO A 103 12.10 4.36 2.57
C PRO A 103 13.55 3.95 2.31
N GLU A 104 13.92 4.02 1.05
CA GLU A 104 15.26 3.78 0.54
C GLU A 104 15.71 2.33 0.35
N LYS A 105 14.81 1.36 0.43
CA LYS A 105 15.13 -0.05 0.12
C LYS A 105 14.82 -0.41 -1.33
N ARG A 106 15.64 -1.30 -1.90
CA ARG A 106 15.43 -1.83 -3.26
C ARG A 106 14.57 -3.08 -3.19
N VAL A 107 13.59 -3.19 -4.08
CA VAL A 107 12.80 -4.41 -4.24
C VAL A 107 13.66 -5.45 -4.97
N ASN A 108 14.16 -6.43 -4.24
CA ASN A 108 14.98 -7.50 -4.81
C ASN A 108 14.13 -8.51 -5.57
N GLU A 109 13.01 -8.88 -4.95
CA GLU A 109 12.09 -9.89 -5.46
C GLU A 109 10.66 -9.59 -5.01
N LEU A 110 9.67 -10.11 -5.73
CA LEU A 110 8.26 -9.97 -5.41
C LEU A 110 7.54 -11.30 -5.48
N TYR A 111 6.62 -11.51 -4.54
CA TYR A 111 5.75 -12.67 -4.51
C TYR A 111 4.30 -12.22 -4.38
N PHE A 112 3.44 -12.69 -5.27
CA PHE A 112 2.01 -12.44 -5.18
C PHE A 112 1.33 -13.57 -4.42
N TYR A 113 0.42 -13.21 -3.52
CA TYR A 113 -0.48 -14.16 -2.90
C TYR A 113 -1.70 -14.28 -3.80
N GLU A 114 -2.02 -15.51 -4.21
CA GLU A 114 -3.16 -15.78 -5.08
C GLU A 114 -4.05 -16.87 -4.46
N THR A 115 -5.36 -16.73 -4.63
CA THR A 115 -6.31 -17.79 -4.28
C THR A 115 -6.22 -18.93 -5.30
N LYS A 116 -6.85 -20.06 -4.98
CA LYS A 116 -6.97 -21.20 -5.93
C LYS A 116 -7.71 -20.83 -7.23
N THR A 117 -8.50 -19.76 -7.22
CA THR A 117 -9.23 -19.26 -8.38
C THR A 117 -8.45 -18.21 -9.17
N GLY A 118 -7.22 -17.88 -8.74
CA GLY A 118 -6.31 -16.96 -9.43
C GLY A 118 -6.50 -15.48 -9.07
N LYS A 119 -7.30 -15.16 -8.04
CA LYS A 119 -7.41 -13.79 -7.54
C LYS A 119 -6.17 -13.41 -6.75
N THR A 120 -5.56 -12.27 -7.03
CA THR A 120 -4.47 -11.74 -6.21
C THR A 120 -5.04 -11.19 -4.91
N THR A 121 -4.55 -11.65 -3.76
CA THR A 121 -4.98 -11.19 -2.42
C THR A 121 -3.88 -10.43 -1.69
N GLY A 122 -2.70 -10.31 -2.29
CA GLY A 122 -1.61 -9.58 -1.67
C GLY A 122 -0.32 -9.62 -2.48
N VAL A 123 0.66 -8.87 -2.00
CA VAL A 123 2.02 -8.87 -2.51
C VAL A 123 3.02 -8.83 -1.36
N SER A 124 4.14 -9.53 -1.52
CA SER A 124 5.31 -9.46 -0.65
C SER A 124 6.48 -8.91 -1.44
N LEU A 125 7.08 -7.83 -0.96
CA LEU A 125 8.27 -7.21 -1.53
C LEU A 125 9.48 -7.63 -0.68
N ASP A 126 10.39 -8.40 -1.25
CA ASP A 126 11.71 -8.63 -0.63
C ASP A 126 12.55 -7.37 -0.77
N ILE A 127 12.93 -6.79 0.37
CA ILE A 127 13.70 -5.57 0.47
C ILE A 127 15.05 -5.79 1.18
N GLY A 128 15.54 -7.04 1.14
CA GLY A 128 16.84 -7.46 1.68
C GLY A 128 16.69 -8.29 2.95
N ASN A 129 16.82 -7.66 4.11
CA ASN A 129 16.71 -8.36 5.40
C ASN A 129 15.26 -8.49 5.90
N LYS A 130 14.31 -7.94 5.15
CA LYS A 130 12.88 -7.92 5.48
C LYS A 130 12.07 -8.18 4.22
N LYS A 131 10.84 -8.65 4.44
CA LYS A 131 9.76 -8.62 3.46
C LYS A 131 8.71 -7.63 3.93
N PHE A 132 8.29 -6.78 3.00
CA PHE A 132 7.17 -5.89 3.17
C PHE A 132 5.96 -6.48 2.48
N CYS A 133 4.94 -6.86 3.25
CA CYS A 133 3.77 -7.52 2.73
C CYS A 133 2.57 -6.57 2.79
N ILE A 134 1.83 -6.48 1.69
CA ILE A 134 0.49 -5.87 1.62
C ILE A 134 -0.48 -7.00 1.33
N LYS A 135 -1.53 -7.13 2.13
CA LYS A 135 -2.56 -8.17 1.93
C LYS A 135 -3.94 -7.59 2.11
N ALA A 136 -4.86 -8.03 1.26
CA ALA A 136 -6.28 -7.94 1.52
C ALA A 136 -6.63 -8.95 2.61
N GLU A 137 -7.19 -8.43 3.70
CA GLU A 137 -7.76 -9.21 4.79
C GLU A 137 -9.17 -8.71 5.00
N PHE A 138 -10.15 -9.52 4.61
CA PHE A 138 -11.51 -9.03 4.43
C PHE A 138 -11.51 -7.80 3.49
N ASP A 139 -12.33 -6.80 3.77
CA ASP A 139 -12.45 -5.56 3.00
C ASP A 139 -11.26 -4.59 3.15
N GLU A 140 -10.22 -4.98 3.89
CA GLU A 140 -9.16 -4.08 4.31
C GLU A 140 -7.80 -4.44 3.70
N LEU A 141 -6.97 -3.43 3.41
CA LEU A 141 -5.54 -3.65 3.14
C LEU A 141 -4.71 -3.49 4.41
N LYS A 142 -4.03 -4.56 4.80
CA LYS A 142 -3.11 -4.59 5.92
C LYS A 142 -1.66 -4.70 5.46
N ILE A 143 -0.78 -4.10 6.24
CA ILE A 143 0.67 -4.10 6.00
C ILE A 143 1.35 -4.94 7.08
N TYR A 144 2.29 -5.78 6.65
CA TYR A 144 3.12 -6.59 7.54
C TYR A 144 4.60 -6.46 7.21
N ASN A 145 5.43 -6.52 8.24
CA ASN A 145 6.87 -6.70 8.09
C ASN A 145 7.25 -8.09 8.57
N GLU A 146 7.82 -8.89 7.69
CA GLU A 146 8.40 -10.19 8.04
C GLU A 146 9.92 -10.10 8.00
N THR A 147 10.60 -10.54 9.05
CA THR A 147 12.07 -10.65 9.02
C THR A 147 12.43 -11.91 8.23
N ASN A 148 13.36 -11.80 7.29
CA ASN A 148 13.93 -12.98 6.64
C ASN A 148 14.69 -13.78 7.72
N LYS A 149 14.09 -14.87 8.22
CA LYS A 149 14.81 -15.84 9.04
C LYS A 149 15.89 -16.42 8.13
N GLY A 150 17.14 -16.01 8.33
CA GLY A 150 18.25 -16.53 7.56
C GLY A 150 18.24 -18.06 7.58
N GLU A 151 18.45 -18.67 6.42
CA GLU A 151 18.91 -20.05 6.35
C GLU A 151 20.17 -20.15 7.23
N GLY A 152 20.05 -20.86 8.36
CA GLY A 152 21.08 -20.81 9.37
C GLY A 152 20.79 -21.65 10.61
N GLN A 153 20.47 -22.94 10.42
CA GLN A 153 20.92 -23.98 11.35
C GLN A 153 20.93 -25.34 10.63
N VAL A 154 22.00 -25.58 9.86
CA VAL A 154 22.45 -26.94 9.60
C VAL A 154 23.15 -27.38 10.88
N HIS A 155 22.46 -28.14 11.72
CA HIS A 155 23.13 -28.91 12.75
C HIS A 155 23.78 -30.11 12.07
N GLY A 156 25.12 -30.05 11.99
CA GLY A 156 25.95 -31.24 11.79
C GLY A 156 25.98 -32.14 13.03
#